data_AF-A0A7D5NAM5-F1
#
_entry.id   AF-A0A7D5NAM5-F1
#
_cell.length_a   1.000
_cell.length_b   1.000
_cell.length_c   1.000
_cell.angle_alpha   90.00
_cell.angle_beta   90.00
_cell.angle_gamma   90.00
#
_symmetry.space_group_name_H-M   'P 1'
#
loop_
_entity.id
_entity.type
_entity.pdbx_description
1 polymer ?
#
loop_
_entity_poly.entity_id
_entity_poly.type
_entity_poly.pdbx_seq_one_letter_code
_entity_poly.pdbx_strand_id
1 'polypeptide(L)'
;MLATDRDQMLLERLNRHPTLRARMESLLGVVEDAAGDLEKADAAERRVIEELRQMGNEALAAWAERGVEKSVAVARVEPELRSAGVTTQVGWHA
;
A
#
# COMPACT_ATOMS: atom_id res chain seq x y z
N MET A 1 1.72 5.91 -26.81
CA MET A 1 2.06 4.87 -25.82
C MET A 1 1.37 3.60 -26.28
N LEU A 2 2.16 2.60 -26.69
CA LEU A 2 1.61 1.34 -27.19
C LEU A 2 1.08 0.52 -26.00
N ALA A 3 0.15 -0.41 -26.25
CA ALA A 3 -0.42 -1.25 -25.19
C ALA A 3 0.66 -1.96 -24.36
N THR A 4 1.73 -2.40 -25.03
CA THR A 4 2.90 -3.05 -24.43
C THR A 4 3.65 -2.17 -23.41
N ASP A 5 3.73 -0.85 -23.63
CA ASP A 5 4.34 0.08 -22.67
C ASP A 5 3.50 0.17 -21.38
N ARG A 6 2.16 0.12 -21.51
CA ARG A 6 1.25 0.12 -20.35
C ARG A 6 1.38 -1.17 -19.55
N ASP A 7 1.48 -2.30 -20.24
CA ASP A 7 1.56 -3.62 -19.60
C ASP A 7 2.88 -3.76 -18.83
N GLN A 8 4.00 -3.35 -19.42
CA GLN A 8 5.30 -3.33 -18.73
C GLN A 8 5.28 -2.41 -17.52
N MET A 9 4.72 -1.21 -17.65
CA MET A 9 4.64 -0.27 -16.53
C MET A 9 3.73 -0.76 -15.40
N LEU A 10 2.66 -1.47 -15.71
CA LEU A 10 1.83 -2.14 -14.71
C LEU A 10 2.61 -3.25 -13.99
N LEU A 11 3.30 -4.12 -14.73
CA LEU A 11 4.11 -5.20 -14.19
C LEU A 11 5.23 -4.67 -13.28
N GLU A 12 5.94 -3.62 -13.68
CA GLU A 12 6.97 -2.99 -12.85
C GLU A 12 6.41 -2.45 -11.54
N ARG A 13 5.22 -1.85 -11.57
CA ARG A 13 4.54 -1.37 -10.36
C ARG A 13 4.12 -2.52 -9.46
N LEU A 14 3.59 -3.60 -10.02
CA LEU A 14 3.22 -4.80 -9.27
C LEU A 14 4.46 -5.49 -8.67
N ASN A 15 5.58 -5.54 -9.39
CA ASN A 15 6.84 -6.10 -8.89
C ASN A 15 7.41 -5.30 -7.70
N ARG A 16 7.16 -3.99 -7.64
CA ARG A 16 7.48 -3.14 -6.48
C ARG A 16 6.55 -3.36 -5.28
N HIS A 17 5.45 -4.10 -5.45
CA HIS A 17 4.46 -4.41 -4.43
C HIS A 17 4.13 -5.92 -4.44
N PRO A 18 5.05 -6.80 -4.02
CA PRO A 18 4.93 -8.25 -4.17
C PRO A 18 3.68 -8.84 -3.51
N THR A 19 3.22 -8.29 -2.38
CA THR A 19 1.96 -8.70 -1.74
C THR A 19 0.75 -8.42 -2.65
N LEU A 20 0.69 -7.24 -3.27
CA LEU A 20 -0.40 -6.88 -4.19
C LEU A 20 -0.33 -7.74 -5.47
N ARG A 21 0.87 -8.05 -5.94
CA ARG A 21 1.08 -8.93 -7.09
C ARG A 21 0.56 -10.35 -6.84
N ALA A 22 0.93 -10.98 -5.74
CA ALA A 22 0.46 -12.31 -5.37
C ALA A 22 -1.07 -12.37 -5.26
N ARG A 23 -1.68 -11.28 -4.79
CA ARG A 23 -3.14 -11.14 -4.71
C ARG A 23 -3.83 -11.05 -6.06
N MET A 24 -3.28 -10.26 -7.00
CA MET A 24 -3.78 -10.20 -8.37
C MET A 24 -3.66 -11.55 -9.09
N GLU A 25 -2.56 -12.27 -8.87
CA GLU A 25 -2.35 -13.64 -9.38
C GLU A 25 -3.39 -14.62 -8.79
N SER A 26 -3.70 -14.54 -7.49
CA SER A 26 -4.78 -15.33 -6.86
C SER A 26 -6.15 -15.07 -7.50
N LEU A 27 -6.50 -13.79 -7.72
CA LEU A 27 -7.77 -13.42 -8.34
C LEU A 27 -7.89 -13.91 -9.79
N LEU A 28 -6.81 -13.81 -10.56
CA LEU A 28 -6.75 -14.37 -11.91
C LEU A 28 -6.99 -15.88 -11.90
N GLY A 29 -6.36 -16.62 -10.98
CA GLY A 29 -6.59 -18.06 -10.84
C GLY A 29 -8.04 -18.43 -10.52
N VAL A 30 -8.77 -17.58 -9.77
CA VAL A 30 -10.20 -17.77 -9.53
C VAL A 30 -11.03 -17.51 -10.79
N VAL A 31 -10.70 -16.46 -11.56
CA VAL A 31 -11.40 -16.11 -12.81
C VAL A 31 -11.16 -17.15 -13.91
N GLU A 32 -9.96 -17.69 -13.97
CA GLU A 32 -9.56 -18.72 -14.94
C GLU A 32 -10.10 -20.11 -14.59
N ASP A 33 -10.80 -20.25 -13.46
CA ASP A 33 -11.20 -21.55 -12.90
C ASP A 33 -10.02 -22.53 -12.82
N ALA A 34 -8.85 -22.04 -12.42
CA ALA A 34 -7.63 -22.86 -12.41
C ALA A 34 -7.74 -24.08 -11.48
N ALA A 35 -8.71 -24.08 -10.55
CA ALA A 35 -9.02 -25.18 -9.65
C ALA A 35 -10.09 -26.15 -10.19
N GLY A 36 -10.83 -25.80 -11.25
CA GLY A 36 -11.91 -26.63 -11.80
C GLY A 36 -13.08 -26.86 -10.83
N ASP A 37 -13.20 -26.03 -9.81
CA ASP A 37 -14.08 -26.22 -8.64
C ASP A 37 -15.46 -25.55 -8.82
N LEU A 38 -15.70 -24.94 -10.00
CA LEU A 38 -16.92 -24.21 -10.34
C LEU A 38 -18.11 -25.13 -10.70
N GLU A 39 -18.30 -26.27 -10.04
CA GLU A 39 -19.52 -27.08 -10.24
C GLU A 39 -20.80 -26.37 -9.72
N LYS A 40 -20.67 -25.36 -8.83
CA LYS A 40 -21.79 -24.57 -8.32
C LYS A 40 -21.44 -23.08 -8.25
N ALA A 41 -22.21 -22.26 -8.95
CA ALA A 41 -22.07 -20.80 -8.99
C ALA A 41 -22.02 -20.15 -7.59
N ASP A 42 -22.79 -20.66 -6.62
CA ASP A 42 -22.77 -20.15 -5.24
C ASP A 42 -21.41 -20.34 -4.52
N ALA A 43 -20.70 -21.44 -4.81
CA ALA A 43 -19.40 -21.71 -4.23
C ALA A 43 -18.32 -20.79 -4.85
N ALA A 44 -18.42 -20.59 -6.16
CA ALA A 44 -17.62 -19.62 -6.91
C ALA A 44 -17.75 -18.21 -6.34
N GLU A 45 -18.99 -17.75 -6.19
CA GLU A 45 -19.32 -16.41 -5.70
C GLU A 45 -18.75 -16.19 -4.30
N ARG A 46 -18.97 -17.15 -3.39
CA ARG A 46 -18.40 -17.08 -2.03
C ARG A 46 -16.87 -17.02 -2.04
N ARG A 47 -16.22 -17.81 -2.89
CA ARG A 47 -14.74 -17.84 -2.99
C ARG A 47 -14.21 -16.49 -3.50
N VAL A 48 -14.82 -15.93 -4.54
CA VAL A 48 -14.47 -14.60 -5.07
C VAL A 48 -14.64 -13.52 -4.02
N ILE A 49 -15.77 -13.50 -3.31
CA ILE A 49 -16.05 -12.48 -2.29
C ILE A 49 -14.99 -12.52 -1.17
N GLU A 50 -14.62 -13.72 -0.71
CA GLU A 50 -13.65 -13.87 0.38
C GLU A 50 -12.24 -13.43 -0.05
N GLU A 51 -11.79 -13.83 -1.24
CA GLU A 51 -10.49 -13.40 -1.78
C GLU A 51 -10.43 -11.87 -1.96
N LEU A 52 -11.51 -11.24 -2.45
CA LEU A 52 -11.59 -9.79 -2.58
C LEU A 52 -11.59 -9.08 -1.22
N ARG A 53 -12.28 -9.62 -0.22
CA ARG A 53 -12.27 -9.07 1.15
C ARG A 53 -10.88 -9.14 1.77
N GLN A 54 -10.23 -10.30 1.69
CA GLN A 54 -8.88 -10.48 2.20
C GLN A 54 -7.89 -9.54 1.50
N MET A 55 -7.98 -9.44 0.17
CA MET A 55 -7.16 -8.51 -0.61
C MET A 55 -7.40 -7.05 -0.21
N GLY A 56 -8.65 -6.64 -0.03
CA GLY A 56 -9.01 -5.29 0.41
C GLY A 56 -8.42 -4.96 1.78
N ASN A 57 -8.52 -5.88 2.74
CA ASN A 57 -7.96 -5.71 4.09
C ASN A 57 -6.45 -5.51 4.06
N GLU A 58 -5.73 -6.30 3.26
CA GLU A 58 -4.28 -6.17 3.12
C GLU A 58 -3.85 -4.91 2.39
N ALA A 59 -4.60 -4.49 1.36
CA ALA A 59 -4.35 -3.22 0.68
C ALA A 59 -4.51 -2.03 1.63
N LEU A 60 -5.54 -2.05 2.49
CA LEU A 60 -5.78 -1.04 3.51
C LEU A 60 -4.71 -1.05 4.60
N ALA A 61 -4.29 -2.23 5.07
CA ALA A 61 -3.21 -2.37 6.05
C ALA A 61 -1.90 -1.81 5.50
N ALA A 62 -1.49 -2.21 4.29
CA ALA A 62 -0.27 -1.71 3.66
C ALA A 62 -0.35 -0.21 3.34
N TRP A 63 -1.55 0.33 3.06
CA TRP A 63 -1.74 1.78 2.92
C TRP A 63 -1.55 2.51 4.26
N ALA A 64 -2.11 1.98 5.35
CA ALA A 64 -1.98 2.56 6.68
C ALA A 64 -0.51 2.54 7.16
N GLU A 65 0.20 1.44 6.95
CA GLU A 65 1.63 1.31 7.27
C GLU A 65 2.48 2.38 6.56
N ARG A 66 2.27 2.59 5.26
CA ARG A 66 2.95 3.66 4.51
C ARG A 66 2.57 5.07 4.97
N GLY A 67 1.35 5.24 5.47
CA GLY A 67 0.90 6.49 6.09
C GLY A 67 1.64 6.78 7.40
N VAL A 68 1.86 5.75 8.22
CA VAL A 68 2.64 5.82 9.47
C VAL A 68 4.12 6.04 9.20
N GLU A 69 4.71 5.38 8.21
CA GLU A 69 6.11 5.62 7.81
C GLU A 69 6.35 7.07 7.36
N LYS A 70 5.42 7.64 6.59
CA LYS A 70 5.48 9.06 6.20
C LYS A 70 5.36 10.00 7.40
N SER A 71 4.48 9.71 8.36
CA SER A 71 4.32 10.57 9.54
C SER A 71 5.53 10.48 10.48
N VAL A 72 6.13 9.29 10.65
CA VAL A 72 7.36 9.09 11.43
C VAL A 72 8.56 9.76 10.76
N ALA A 73 8.69 9.68 9.44
CA ALA A 73 9.73 10.38 8.70
C ALA A 73 9.63 11.90 8.85
N VAL A 74 8.43 12.47 8.80
CA VAL A 74 8.18 13.91 9.03
C VAL A 74 8.47 14.30 10.49
N ALA A 75 8.01 13.49 11.45
CA ALA A 75 8.25 13.73 12.88
C ALA A 75 9.73 13.65 13.27
N ARG A 76 10.56 12.93 12.50
CA ARG A 76 12.03 12.85 12.69
C ARG A 76 12.77 14.06 12.10
N VAL A 77 12.15 14.81 11.19
CA VAL A 77 12.71 16.06 10.63
C VAL A 77 12.41 17.26 11.56
N GLU A 78 11.31 17.24 12.30
CA GLU A 78 10.92 18.29 13.26
C GLU A 78 11.70 18.43 14.60
N PRO A 79 12.45 17.44 15.15
CA PRO A 79 13.17 17.63 16.41
C PRO A 79 14.43 18.49 16.24
N GLU A 80 15.00 18.52 15.03
CA GLU A 80 16.21 19.27 14.67
C GLU A 80 15.97 20.79 14.68
N LEU A 81 14.71 21.24 14.50
CA LEU A 81 14.34 22.66 14.44
C LEU A 81 14.03 23.28 15.83
N ARG A 82 13.88 22.46 16.88
CA ARG A 82 13.57 22.95 18.25
C ARG A 82 14.80 23.19 19.13
N SER A 83 16.02 22.92 18.67
CA SER A 83 17.25 23.16 19.44
C SER A 83 17.88 24.55 19.21
N ALA A 84 17.40 25.32 18.24
CA ALA A 84 17.89 26.68 17.96
C ALA A 84 17.10 27.77 18.72
N GLY A 85 16.95 27.62 20.04
CA GLY A 85 16.44 28.67 20.91
C GLY A 85 17.55 29.68 21.24
N VAL A 86 17.74 30.71 20.41
CA VAL A 86 18.56 31.87 20.79
C VAL A 86 17.81 32.64 21.88
N THR A 87 18.35 32.64 23.11
CA THR A 87 17.96 33.58 24.16
C THR A 87 18.73 34.88 23.96
N THR A 88 18.08 35.89 23.38
CA THR A 88 18.63 37.24 23.34
C THR A 88 18.37 37.89 24.70
N GLN A 89 19.35 37.83 25.58
CA GLN A 89 19.38 38.61 26.82
C GLN A 89 19.60 40.08 26.48
N VAL A 90 18.56 40.90 26.56
CA VAL A 90 18.65 42.36 26.45
C VAL A 90 18.85 42.93 27.85
N GLY A 91 20.06 43.43 28.12
CA GLY A 91 20.40 44.10 29.37
C GLY A 91 19.75 45.49 29.44
N TRP A 92 18.98 45.72 30.51
CA TRP A 92 18.50 47.05 30.87
C TRP A 92 19.62 47.75 31.66
N HIS A 93 20.25 48.77 31.07
CA HIS A 93 21.10 49.69 31.83
C HIS A 93 20.24 50.81 32.42
N ALA A 94 20.50 51.06 33.70
CA ALA A 94 19.84 52.03 34.59
C ALA A 94 20.11 53.49 34.23
#